data_AF-A0A1Z8NTZ2-F1
#
_entry.id   AF-A0A1Z8NTZ2-F1
#
_cell.length_a   1.000
_cell.length_b   1.000
_cell.length_c   1.000
_cell.angle_alpha   90.00
_cell.angle_beta   90.00
_cell.angle_gamma   90.00
#
_symmetry.space_group_name_H-M   'P 1'
#
loop_
_entity.id
_entity.type
_entity.pdbx_description
1 polymer ?
#
loop_
_entity_poly.entity_id
_entity_poly.type
_entity_poly.pdbx_seq_one_letter_code
_entity_poly.pdbx_strand_id
1 'polypeptide(L)'
;MFHVSSNKVSTTQRSFKQRLKRWFYIKLIIPMLRSSQSADQISRAVAIGIFWSLTPFFPIQTYLLIINWFIFRQHRELRFSFPVAIVFVWITNPLTMLPVYFVFHLTGQLLLGRSDDLMGYESFIAQWGVINFGEGRFFSIAQETAMLLITNYGITVGIGFLPYAVVGSALGYFGAQKILSRNKTSRTPPAEVKEPQNLSKD
;
A
#
# COMPACT_ATOMS: atom_id res chain seq x y z
N MET A 1 -28.16 13.75 61.33
CA MET A 1 -28.45 12.89 60.17
C MET A 1 -27.56 13.36 59.03
N PHE A 2 -26.32 12.86 58.95
CA PHE A 2 -25.32 13.33 57.97
C PHE A 2 -25.43 12.49 56.69
N HIS A 3 -25.87 13.13 55.61
CA HIS A 3 -25.94 12.55 54.28
C HIS A 3 -24.51 12.45 53.70
N VAL A 4 -23.95 11.23 53.67
CA VAL A 4 -22.69 10.93 52.98
C VAL A 4 -22.95 10.94 51.48
N SER A 5 -22.47 11.97 50.78
CA SER A 5 -22.47 12.05 49.33
C SER A 5 -21.56 10.96 48.74
N SER A 6 -22.13 10.04 47.96
CA SER A 6 -21.35 9.01 47.27
C SER A 6 -20.67 9.61 46.04
N ASN A 7 -19.35 9.76 46.12
CA ASN A 7 -18.54 10.07 44.94
C ASN A 7 -18.56 8.85 44.00
N LYS A 8 -19.31 8.95 42.91
CA LYS A 8 -19.19 8.04 41.77
C LYS A 8 -17.81 8.21 41.17
N VAL A 9 -16.93 7.25 41.42
CA VAL A 9 -15.68 7.10 40.69
C VAL A 9 -16.04 6.82 39.23
N SER A 10 -15.94 7.84 38.38
CA SER A 10 -16.09 7.70 36.94
C SER A 10 -14.90 6.89 36.42
N THR A 11 -15.10 5.59 36.26
CA THR A 11 -14.19 4.71 35.53
C THR A 11 -14.18 5.17 34.08
N THR A 12 -13.20 6.00 33.72
CA THR A 12 -12.94 6.42 32.35
C THR A 12 -12.72 5.18 31.49
N GLN A 13 -13.78 4.74 30.78
CA GLN A 13 -13.69 3.70 29.77
C GLN A 13 -12.73 4.18 28.69
N ARG A 14 -11.45 3.80 28.80
CA ARG A 14 -10.47 4.00 27.74
C ARG A 14 -10.92 3.20 26.52
N SER A 15 -11.47 3.92 25.55
CA SER A 15 -12.06 3.40 24.31
C SER A 15 -11.22 2.26 23.72
N PHE A 16 -11.86 1.11 23.49
CA PHE A 16 -11.25 -0.07 22.86
C PHE A 16 -10.50 0.30 21.57
N LYS A 17 -11.00 1.29 20.81
CA LYS A 17 -10.33 1.88 19.63
C LYS A 17 -8.94 2.44 19.95
N GLN A 18 -8.76 3.11 21.10
CA GLN A 18 -7.46 3.64 21.50
C GLN A 18 -6.48 2.55 21.92
N ARG A 19 -6.97 1.47 22.57
CA ARG A 19 -6.14 0.31 22.92
C ARG A 19 -5.69 -0.44 21.66
N LEU A 20 -6.60 -0.65 20.71
CA LEU A 20 -6.31 -1.29 19.43
C LEU A 20 -5.33 -0.45 18.58
N LYS A 21 -5.57 0.86 18.48
CA LYS A 21 -4.67 1.81 17.80
C LYS A 21 -3.27 1.80 18.40
N ARG A 22 -3.18 1.84 19.74
CA ARG A 22 -1.90 1.82 20.46
C ARG A 22 -1.19 0.48 20.30
N TRP A 23 -1.92 -0.62 20.25
CA TRP A 23 -1.36 -1.96 20.01
C TRP A 23 -0.83 -2.10 18.58
N PHE A 24 -1.58 -1.65 17.57
CA PHE A 24 -1.10 -1.55 16.18
C PHE A 24 0.14 -0.65 16.08
N TYR A 25 0.12 0.51 16.74
CA TYR A 25 1.26 1.44 16.73
C TYR A 25 2.51 0.82 17.35
N ILE A 26 2.39 0.17 18.51
CA ILE A 26 3.53 -0.41 19.21
C ILE A 26 4.06 -1.68 18.50
N LYS A 27 3.18 -2.49 17.91
CA LYS A 27 3.55 -3.80 17.37
C LYS A 27 3.91 -3.77 15.87
N LEU A 28 3.40 -2.81 15.10
CA LEU A 28 3.76 -2.62 13.69
C LEU A 28 4.65 -1.38 13.49
N ILE A 29 4.27 -0.22 14.03
CA ILE A 29 4.95 1.05 13.70
C ILE A 29 6.30 1.19 14.43
N ILE A 30 6.39 0.83 15.72
CA ILE A 30 7.64 0.94 16.48
C ILE A 30 8.78 0.02 15.97
N PRO A 31 8.56 -1.27 15.64
CA PRO A 31 9.63 -2.08 15.05
C PRO A 31 10.06 -1.57 13.67
N MET A 32 9.15 -0.98 12.89
CA MET A 32 9.51 -0.32 11.62
C MET A 32 10.35 0.94 11.82
N LEU A 33 10.06 1.74 12.86
CA LEU A 33 10.84 2.94 13.18
C LEU A 33 12.23 2.62 13.77
N ARG A 34 12.38 1.47 14.45
CA ARG A 34 13.67 1.02 15.01
C ARG A 34 14.52 0.25 14.01
N SER A 35 13.93 -0.42 13.03
CA SER A 35 14.73 -0.95 11.92
C SER A 35 15.25 0.22 11.11
N SER A 36 16.56 0.38 11.05
CA SER A 36 17.25 1.26 10.10
C SER A 36 17.00 0.76 8.66
N GLN A 37 15.75 0.83 8.19
CA GLN A 37 15.43 0.52 6.82
C GLN A 37 16.06 1.61 5.96
N SER A 38 16.88 1.19 5.01
CA SER A 38 17.48 2.14 4.10
C SER A 38 16.35 2.84 3.32
N ALA A 39 16.57 4.11 2.96
CA ALA A 39 15.64 4.86 2.11
C ALA A 39 15.27 4.08 0.84
N ASP A 40 16.21 3.26 0.34
CA ASP A 40 16.01 2.37 -0.80
C ASP A 40 14.95 1.28 -0.51
N GLN A 41 15.01 0.60 0.65
CA GLN A 41 14.01 -0.42 1.02
C GLN A 41 12.58 0.13 1.13
N ILE A 42 12.44 1.37 1.60
CA ILE A 42 11.14 2.05 1.68
C ILE A 42 10.69 2.45 0.28
N SER A 43 11.56 3.03 -0.53
CA SER A 43 11.23 3.45 -1.91
C SER A 43 10.81 2.27 -2.79
N ARG A 44 11.49 1.12 -2.67
CA ARG A 44 11.09 -0.14 -3.32
C ARG A 44 9.70 -0.61 -2.85
N ALA A 45 9.42 -0.50 -1.55
CA ALA A 45 8.11 -0.87 -1.02
C ALA A 45 6.98 0.01 -1.55
N VAL A 46 7.23 1.31 -1.68
CA VAL A 46 6.28 2.25 -2.32
C VAL A 46 6.04 1.85 -3.77
N ALA A 47 7.10 1.60 -4.54
CA ALA A 47 7.01 1.22 -5.94
C ALA A 47 6.21 -0.07 -6.15
N ILE A 48 6.55 -1.12 -5.40
CA ILE A 48 5.88 -2.43 -5.45
C ILE A 48 4.42 -2.30 -4.98
N GLY A 49 4.18 -1.53 -3.91
CA GLY A 49 2.84 -1.30 -3.40
C GLY A 49 1.94 -0.58 -4.41
N ILE A 50 2.46 0.46 -5.07
CA ILE A 50 1.73 1.18 -6.13
C ILE A 50 1.49 0.28 -7.34
N PHE A 51 2.50 -0.49 -7.76
CA PHE A 51 2.35 -1.45 -8.88
C PHE A 51 1.18 -2.41 -8.63
N TRP A 52 1.16 -3.07 -7.48
CA TRP A 52 0.09 -4.01 -7.13
C TRP A 52 -1.26 -3.32 -6.86
N SER A 53 -1.27 -2.06 -6.41
CA SER A 53 -2.50 -1.29 -6.21
C SER A 53 -3.21 -0.96 -7.54
N LEU A 54 -2.45 -0.81 -8.63
CA LEU A 54 -2.96 -0.46 -9.95
C LEU A 54 -3.28 -1.68 -10.82
N THR A 55 -2.98 -2.88 -10.33
CA THR A 55 -3.26 -4.10 -11.08
C THR A 55 -4.74 -4.45 -10.91
N PRO A 56 -5.47 -4.81 -11.98
CA PRO A 56 -6.91 -5.10 -11.89
C PRO A 56 -7.24 -6.45 -11.22
N PHE A 57 -6.35 -6.96 -10.37
CA PHE A 57 -6.44 -8.27 -9.72
C PHE A 57 -6.99 -8.15 -8.30
N PHE A 58 -8.01 -7.32 -8.10
CA PHE A 58 -8.67 -7.22 -6.80
C PHE A 58 -9.49 -8.49 -6.50
N PRO A 59 -9.47 -9.02 -5.26
CA PRO A 59 -8.61 -8.70 -4.12
C PRO A 59 -7.32 -9.55 -4.08
N ILE A 60 -7.07 -10.40 -5.08
CA ILE A 60 -5.96 -11.36 -5.07
C ILE A 60 -4.57 -10.69 -5.04
N GLN A 61 -4.48 -9.40 -5.41
CA GLN A 61 -3.29 -8.55 -5.35
C GLN A 61 -2.55 -8.60 -3.99
N THR A 62 -3.27 -8.73 -2.88
CA THR A 62 -2.63 -8.82 -1.55
C THR A 62 -1.83 -10.11 -1.39
N TYR A 63 -2.31 -11.23 -1.93
CA TYR A 63 -1.59 -12.50 -1.92
C TYR A 63 -0.36 -12.42 -2.84
N LEU A 64 -0.48 -11.78 -3.99
CA LEU A 64 0.65 -11.54 -4.90
C LEU A 64 1.73 -10.69 -4.24
N LEU A 65 1.36 -9.67 -3.46
CA LEU A 65 2.30 -8.89 -2.67
C LEU A 65 3.02 -9.75 -1.62
N ILE A 66 2.30 -10.65 -0.93
CA ILE A 66 2.90 -11.56 0.07
C ILE A 66 3.90 -12.50 -0.60
N ILE A 67 3.56 -13.05 -1.77
CA ILE A 67 4.46 -13.92 -2.55
C ILE A 67 5.71 -13.14 -2.95
N ASN A 68 5.56 -11.93 -3.50
CA ASN A 68 6.70 -11.06 -3.84
C ASN A 68 7.58 -10.77 -2.61
N TRP A 69 6.96 -10.53 -1.46
CA TRP A 69 7.70 -10.32 -0.23
C TRP A 69 8.49 -11.55 0.19
N PHE A 70 7.91 -12.75 0.09
CA PHE A 70 8.59 -13.99 0.43
C PHE A 70 9.80 -14.23 -0.48
N ILE A 71 9.64 -14.00 -1.79
CA ILE A 71 10.72 -14.14 -2.78
C ILE A 71 11.81 -13.09 -2.54
N PHE A 72 11.46 -11.80 -2.49
CA PHE A 72 12.45 -10.72 -2.35
C PHE A 72 13.08 -10.66 -0.96
N ARG A 73 12.49 -11.28 0.06
CA ARG A 73 13.14 -11.41 1.38
C ARG A 73 14.37 -12.31 1.34
N GLN A 74 14.43 -13.27 0.41
CA GLN A 74 15.57 -14.18 0.26
C GLN A 74 16.79 -13.43 -0.32
N HIS A 75 16.56 -12.41 -1.15
CA HIS A 75 17.61 -11.60 -1.76
C HIS A 75 17.88 -10.34 -0.94
N ARG A 76 19.08 -10.19 -0.35
CA ARG A 76 19.41 -9.03 0.51
C ARG A 76 19.26 -7.68 -0.19
N GLU A 77 19.52 -7.64 -1.49
CA GLU A 77 19.47 -6.43 -2.31
C GLU A 77 18.04 -6.03 -2.70
N LEU A 78 17.10 -6.98 -2.75
CA LEU A 78 15.72 -6.73 -3.20
C LEU A 78 14.74 -6.53 -2.04
N ARG A 79 15.23 -6.56 -0.79
CA ARG A 79 14.37 -6.44 0.39
C ARG A 79 13.60 -5.12 0.34
N PHE A 80 12.31 -5.20 0.66
CA PHE A 80 11.45 -4.04 0.79
C PHE A 80 10.62 -4.14 2.07
N SER A 81 10.10 -3.01 2.52
CA SER A 81 9.25 -2.94 3.70
C SER A 81 7.82 -3.40 3.39
N PHE A 82 7.49 -4.64 3.74
CA PHE A 82 6.15 -5.19 3.54
C PHE A 82 5.02 -4.33 4.11
N PRO A 83 5.11 -3.81 5.36
CA PRO A 83 4.01 -3.02 5.89
C PRO A 83 3.88 -1.65 5.21
N VAL A 84 4.92 -1.13 4.57
CA VAL A 84 4.79 0.05 3.71
C VAL A 84 4.03 -0.33 2.44
N ALA A 85 4.44 -1.40 1.76
CA ALA A 85 3.81 -1.83 0.51
C ALA A 85 2.32 -2.17 0.67
N ILE A 86 1.92 -2.82 1.78
CA ILE A 86 0.51 -3.17 2.02
C ILE A 86 -0.37 -1.93 2.19
N VAL A 87 0.15 -0.84 2.75
CA VAL A 87 -0.59 0.42 2.88
C VAL A 87 -0.96 0.95 1.50
N PHE A 88 -0.05 0.93 0.53
CA PHE A 88 -0.35 1.35 -0.84
C PHE A 88 -1.37 0.43 -1.52
N VAL A 89 -1.27 -0.89 -1.32
CA VAL A 89 -2.24 -1.85 -1.86
C VAL A 89 -3.65 -1.60 -1.30
N TRP A 90 -3.77 -1.22 -0.02
CA TRP A 90 -5.04 -0.99 0.67
C TRP A 90 -5.55 0.46 0.58
N ILE A 91 -4.77 1.40 0.04
CA ILE A 91 -5.24 2.76 -0.25
C ILE A 91 -6.29 2.74 -1.38
N THR A 92 -6.22 1.77 -2.30
CA THR A 92 -7.24 1.53 -3.33
C THR A 92 -8.52 0.99 -2.70
N ASN A 93 -9.53 1.85 -2.60
CA ASN A 93 -10.86 1.50 -2.10
C ASN A 93 -11.72 0.92 -3.25
N PRO A 94 -12.59 -0.10 -3.00
CA PRO A 94 -13.59 -0.56 -3.97
C PRO A 94 -14.35 0.56 -4.70
N LEU A 95 -14.67 1.65 -4.00
CA LEU A 95 -15.33 2.83 -4.57
C LEU A 95 -14.51 3.50 -5.69
N THR A 96 -13.19 3.51 -5.55
CA THR A 96 -12.27 4.12 -6.53
C THR A 96 -11.87 3.18 -7.66
N MET A 97 -12.16 1.88 -7.56
CA MET A 97 -11.71 0.92 -8.58
C MET A 97 -12.49 1.05 -9.88
N LEU A 98 -13.81 1.30 -9.83
CA LEU A 98 -14.64 1.40 -11.04
C LEU A 98 -14.19 2.53 -11.99
N PRO A 99 -13.98 3.79 -11.51
CA PRO A 99 -13.44 4.84 -12.38
C PRO A 99 -12.04 4.53 -12.92
N VAL A 100 -11.19 3.91 -12.12
CA VAL A 100 -9.81 3.57 -12.52
C VAL A 100 -9.81 2.48 -13.60
N TYR A 101 -10.63 1.44 -13.45
CA TYR A 101 -10.74 0.37 -14.44
C TYR A 101 -11.34 0.87 -15.76
N PHE A 102 -12.23 1.85 -15.72
CA PHE A 102 -12.72 2.51 -16.92
C PHE A 102 -11.59 3.23 -17.68
N VAL A 103 -10.72 3.95 -16.97
CA VAL A 103 -9.54 4.59 -17.58
C VAL A 103 -8.58 3.55 -18.17
N PHE A 104 -8.40 2.42 -17.50
CA PHE A 104 -7.61 1.31 -18.05
C PHE A 104 -8.28 0.71 -19.29
N HIS A 105 -9.60 0.53 -19.28
CA HIS A 105 -10.34 0.06 -20.45
C HIS A 105 -10.12 0.98 -21.66
N LEU A 106 -10.35 2.28 -21.49
CA LEU A 106 -10.11 3.30 -22.52
C LEU A 106 -8.67 3.24 -23.05
N THR A 107 -7.70 3.18 -22.15
CA THR A 107 -6.28 3.12 -22.52
C THR A 107 -5.95 1.83 -23.26
N GLY A 108 -6.50 0.70 -22.80
CA GLY A 108 -6.33 -0.60 -23.44
C GLY A 108 -6.94 -0.67 -24.84
N GLN A 109 -8.11 -0.08 -25.02
CA GLN A 109 -8.75 0.07 -26.35
C GLN A 109 -7.86 0.84 -27.31
N LEU A 110 -7.31 1.97 -26.84
CA LEU A 110 -6.37 2.78 -27.62
C LEU A 110 -5.09 2.01 -27.97
N LEU A 111 -4.52 1.28 -27.00
CA LEU A 111 -3.32 0.46 -27.21
C LEU A 111 -3.55 -0.70 -28.19
N LEU A 112 -4.77 -1.24 -28.23
CA LEU A 112 -5.16 -2.30 -29.16
C LEU A 112 -5.60 -1.77 -30.54
N GLY A 113 -5.58 -0.45 -30.75
CA GLY A 113 -6.03 0.18 -32.00
C GLY A 113 -7.54 0.06 -32.24
N ARG A 114 -8.33 -0.16 -31.18
CA ARG A 114 -9.80 -0.28 -31.22
C ARG A 114 -10.49 1.02 -30.80
N SER A 115 -10.03 2.15 -31.35
CA SER A 115 -10.62 3.46 -31.06
C SER A 115 -12.09 3.61 -31.47
N ASP A 116 -12.57 2.70 -32.32
CA ASP A 116 -13.93 2.76 -32.89
C ASP A 116 -14.97 2.02 -32.01
N ASP A 117 -14.51 1.22 -31.04
CA ASP A 117 -15.34 0.41 -30.14
C ASP A 117 -15.31 0.94 -28.69
N LEU A 118 -15.17 2.26 -28.52
CA LEU A 118 -15.08 2.87 -27.20
C LEU A 118 -16.42 2.80 -26.48
N MET A 119 -16.48 1.94 -25.46
CA MET A 119 -17.65 1.80 -24.60
C MET A 119 -17.81 3.03 -23.69
N GLY A 120 -19.04 3.54 -23.57
CA GLY A 120 -19.37 4.60 -22.63
C GLY A 120 -19.30 4.15 -21.16
N TYR A 121 -19.08 5.09 -20.25
CA TYR A 121 -18.95 4.82 -18.81
C TYR A 121 -20.15 4.07 -18.21
N GLU A 122 -21.37 4.44 -18.60
CA GLU A 122 -22.61 3.80 -18.14
C GLU A 122 -22.65 2.31 -18.52
N SER A 123 -22.33 2.00 -19.77
CA SER A 123 -22.33 0.62 -20.26
C SER A 123 -21.18 -0.19 -19.64
N PHE A 124 -20.05 0.45 -19.35
CA PHE A 124 -18.95 -0.15 -18.60
C PHE A 124 -19.39 -0.50 -17.18
N ILE A 125 -20.01 0.43 -16.44
CA ILE A 125 -20.52 0.14 -15.10
C ILE A 125 -21.63 -0.92 -15.15
N ALA A 126 -22.47 -0.96 -16.18
CA ALA A 126 -23.48 -2.02 -16.27
C ALA A 126 -22.84 -3.43 -16.33
N GLN A 127 -21.66 -3.56 -16.94
CA GLN A 127 -20.90 -4.81 -16.97
C GLN A 127 -20.12 -5.08 -15.67
N TRP A 128 -19.54 -4.04 -15.06
CA TRP A 128 -18.64 -4.16 -13.90
C TRP A 128 -19.33 -3.98 -12.53
N GLY A 129 -20.45 -3.28 -12.49
CA GLY A 129 -21.25 -2.95 -11.30
C GLY A 129 -22.06 -4.11 -10.74
N VAL A 130 -22.01 -5.28 -11.40
CA VAL A 130 -22.56 -6.53 -10.88
C VAL A 130 -21.76 -7.06 -9.68
N ILE A 131 -20.51 -6.60 -9.50
CA ILE A 131 -19.65 -6.99 -8.38
C ILE A 131 -20.21 -6.40 -7.08
N ASN A 132 -20.94 -7.22 -6.35
CA ASN A 132 -21.49 -6.88 -5.04
C ASN A 132 -20.38 -6.97 -3.98
N PHE A 133 -19.82 -5.82 -3.59
CA PHE A 133 -18.76 -5.70 -2.57
C PHE A 133 -19.26 -5.90 -1.12
N GLY A 134 -20.17 -6.85 -0.89
CA GLY A 134 -20.69 -7.19 0.44
C GLY A 134 -19.67 -7.87 1.35
N GLU A 135 -19.89 -7.80 2.67
CA GLU A 135 -19.00 -8.39 3.67
C GLU A 135 -18.87 -9.92 3.48
N GLY A 136 -17.64 -10.44 3.50
CA GLY A 136 -17.35 -11.89 3.41
C GLY A 136 -17.23 -12.47 1.99
N ARG A 137 -17.39 -11.66 0.94
CA ARG A 137 -17.37 -12.10 -0.47
C ARG A 137 -16.00 -12.07 -1.17
N PHE A 138 -14.90 -12.10 -0.41
CA PHE A 138 -13.55 -11.95 -1.00
C PHE A 138 -13.26 -12.94 -2.14
N PHE A 139 -13.62 -14.20 -1.96
CA PHE A 139 -13.38 -15.24 -2.97
C PHE A 139 -14.29 -15.10 -4.19
N SER A 140 -15.56 -14.76 -3.98
CA SER A 140 -16.49 -14.52 -5.10
C SER A 140 -16.09 -13.28 -5.90
N ILE A 141 -15.69 -12.19 -5.24
CA ILE A 141 -15.15 -11.00 -5.93
C ILE A 141 -13.90 -11.35 -6.74
N ALA A 142 -13.00 -12.16 -6.18
CA ALA A 142 -11.80 -12.62 -6.91
C ALA A 142 -12.16 -13.41 -8.16
N GLN A 143 -13.09 -14.36 -8.04
CA GLN A 143 -13.53 -15.20 -9.14
C GLN A 143 -14.30 -14.39 -10.21
N GLU A 144 -15.21 -13.51 -9.80
CA GLU A 144 -15.98 -12.64 -10.70
C GLU A 144 -15.04 -11.71 -11.48
N THR A 145 -14.06 -11.09 -10.79
CA THR A 145 -13.05 -10.24 -11.42
C THR A 145 -12.18 -11.03 -12.40
N ALA A 146 -11.79 -12.26 -12.05
CA ALA A 146 -11.00 -13.13 -12.93
C ALA A 146 -11.78 -13.53 -14.20
N MET A 147 -13.06 -13.91 -14.06
CA MET A 147 -13.91 -14.25 -15.21
C MET A 147 -14.12 -13.04 -16.13
N LEU A 148 -14.28 -11.85 -15.56
CA LEU A 148 -14.40 -10.62 -16.33
C LEU A 148 -13.09 -10.33 -17.09
N LEU A 149 -11.94 -10.52 -16.45
CA LEU A 149 -10.62 -10.34 -17.08
C LEU A 149 -10.35 -11.26 -18.28
N ILE A 150 -10.96 -12.45 -18.32
CA ILE A 150 -10.83 -13.40 -19.45
C ILE A 150 -11.75 -13.04 -20.62
N THR A 151 -12.78 -12.22 -20.38
CA THR A 151 -13.69 -11.74 -21.43
C THR A 151 -12.97 -10.70 -22.32
N ASN A 152 -13.45 -10.49 -23.55
CA ASN A 152 -12.87 -9.49 -24.49
C ASN A 152 -12.60 -8.12 -23.84
N TYR A 153 -13.50 -7.65 -22.97
CA TYR A 153 -13.35 -6.39 -22.24
C TYR A 153 -12.31 -6.47 -21.12
N GLY A 154 -12.14 -7.62 -20.50
CA GLY A 154 -11.13 -7.87 -19.48
C GLY A 154 -9.70 -7.72 -19.99
N ILE A 155 -9.43 -8.20 -21.21
CA ILE A 155 -8.12 -8.09 -21.85
C ILE A 155 -7.73 -6.62 -22.05
N THR A 156 -8.68 -5.76 -22.43
CA THR A 156 -8.41 -4.32 -22.59
C THR A 156 -7.98 -3.68 -21.27
N VAL A 157 -8.66 -3.99 -20.16
CA VAL A 157 -8.26 -3.51 -18.83
C VAL A 157 -6.91 -4.10 -18.41
N GLY A 158 -6.67 -5.37 -18.71
CA GLY A 158 -5.42 -6.07 -18.46
C GLY A 158 -4.22 -5.51 -19.24
N ILE A 159 -4.43 -4.91 -20.40
CA ILE A 159 -3.34 -4.24 -21.15
C ILE A 159 -3.24 -2.78 -20.71
N GLY A 160 -4.38 -2.12 -20.54
CA GLY A 160 -4.45 -0.69 -20.25
C GLY A 160 -3.93 -0.29 -18.88
N PHE A 161 -3.84 -1.20 -17.90
CA PHE A 161 -3.23 -0.89 -16.61
C PHE A 161 -1.69 -0.79 -16.68
N LEU A 162 -1.04 -1.44 -17.66
CA LEU A 162 0.42 -1.57 -17.70
C LEU A 162 1.15 -0.21 -17.73
N PRO A 163 0.77 0.78 -18.57
CA PRO A 163 1.41 2.09 -18.55
C PRO A 163 1.29 2.76 -17.19
N TYR A 164 0.13 2.68 -16.54
CA TYR A 164 -0.10 3.28 -15.23
C TYR A 164 0.67 2.58 -14.12
N ALA A 165 0.75 1.24 -14.14
CA ALA A 165 1.52 0.49 -13.16
C ALA A 165 3.01 0.80 -13.27
N VAL A 166 3.56 0.88 -14.49
CA VAL A 166 4.97 1.21 -14.73
C VAL A 166 5.27 2.65 -14.35
N VAL A 167 4.49 3.62 -14.85
CA VAL A 167 4.72 5.05 -14.56
C VAL A 167 4.47 5.34 -13.09
N GLY A 168 3.37 4.83 -12.53
CA GLY A 168 3.00 5.03 -11.12
C GLY A 168 4.05 4.45 -10.16
N SER A 169 4.55 3.25 -10.43
CA SER A 169 5.60 2.64 -9.59
C SER A 169 6.92 3.40 -9.69
N ALA A 170 7.32 3.87 -10.88
CA ALA A 170 8.51 4.68 -11.06
C ALA A 170 8.40 6.03 -10.33
N LEU A 171 7.29 6.76 -10.52
CA LEU A 171 7.03 8.01 -9.82
C LEU A 171 7.01 7.82 -8.30
N GLY A 172 6.41 6.73 -7.83
CA GLY A 172 6.41 6.34 -6.42
C GLY A 172 7.81 6.11 -5.87
N TYR A 173 8.65 5.37 -6.60
CA TYR A 173 10.04 5.13 -6.23
C TYR A 173 10.83 6.43 -6.10
N PHE A 174 10.84 7.25 -7.16
CA PHE A 174 11.61 8.50 -7.17
C PHE A 174 11.07 9.53 -6.17
N GLY A 175 9.75 9.62 -6.01
CA GLY A 175 9.11 10.48 -5.02
C GLY A 175 9.52 10.10 -3.60
N ALA A 176 9.44 8.81 -3.26
CA ALA A 176 9.87 8.31 -1.96
C ALA A 176 11.37 8.54 -1.73
N GLN A 177 12.21 8.26 -2.74
CA GLN A 177 13.65 8.45 -2.65
C GLN A 177 14.03 9.92 -2.44
N LYS A 178 13.36 10.85 -3.13
CA LYS A 178 13.56 12.30 -2.98
C LYS A 178 13.15 12.80 -1.60
N ILE A 179 12.04 12.32 -1.05
CA ILE A 179 11.57 12.69 0.29
C ILE A 179 12.52 12.15 1.36
N LEU A 180 12.97 10.90 1.22
CA LEU A 180 13.80 10.23 2.23
C LEU A 180 15.27 10.68 2.18
N SER A 181 15.82 11.01 1.01
CA SER A 181 17.17 11.57 0.88
C SER A 181 17.27 12.97 1.51
N ARG A 182 16.23 13.79 1.37
CA ARG A 182 16.13 15.11 2.02
C ARG A 182 16.17 15.04 3.55
N ASN A 183 15.66 13.95 4.14
CA ASN A 183 15.60 13.78 5.60
C ASN A 183 16.84 13.12 6.20
N LYS A 184 17.78 12.61 5.39
CA LYS A 184 19.03 12.00 5.89
C LYS A 184 20.07 13.03 6.35
N THR A 185 20.03 14.25 5.81
CA THR A 185 20.95 15.34 6.17
C THR A 185 20.78 15.87 7.60
N SER A 186 19.68 15.53 8.28
CA SER A 186 19.40 15.97 9.66
C SER A 186 19.64 14.89 10.73
N ARG A 187 20.19 13.72 10.35
CA ARG A 187 20.51 12.62 11.28
C ARG A 187 21.97 12.20 11.17
N THR A 188 22.89 13.14 11.03
CA THR A 188 24.29 12.88 11.37
C THR A 188 24.34 12.68 12.89
N PRO A 189 24.78 11.51 13.39
CA PRO A 189 25.09 11.36 14.82
C PRO A 189 26.09 12.45 15.21
N PRO A 190 26.01 13.05 16.41
CA PRO A 190 27.08 13.92 16.91
C PRO A 190 28.40 13.16 16.72
N ALA A 191 29.35 13.81 16.04
CA ALA A 191 30.67 13.26 15.82
C ALA A 191 31.18 12.70 17.15
N GLU A 192 31.49 11.41 17.14
CA GLU A 192 32.14 10.72 18.24
C GLU A 192 33.36 11.57 18.63
N VAL A 193 33.27 12.23 19.79
CA VAL A 193 34.35 13.01 20.37
C VAL A 193 35.48 12.01 20.58
N LYS A 194 36.47 12.03 19.69
CA LYS A 194 37.71 11.29 19.90
C LYS A 194 38.30 11.82 21.20
N GLU A 195 38.18 11.02 22.26
CA GLU A 195 38.94 11.23 23.49
C GLU A 195 40.42 11.37 23.10
N PRO A 196 41.11 12.44 23.51
CA PRO A 196 42.53 12.57 23.23
C PRO A 196 43.28 11.45 23.97
N GLN A 197 43.79 10.49 23.21
CA GLN A 197 44.80 9.54 23.65
C GLN A 197 46.13 10.28 23.87
N ASN A 198 46.34 10.83 25.08
CA ASN A 198 47.65 11.21 25.66
C ASN A 198 47.40 11.70 27.10
N LEU A 199 48.04 11.29 28.20
CA LEU A 199 49.39 10.79 28.45
C LEU A 199 49.34 9.63 29.45
N SER A 200 49.92 8.50 29.06
CA SER A 200 50.60 7.58 29.98
C SER A 200 51.93 7.27 29.30
N LYS A 201 52.95 8.02 29.72
CA LYS A 201 54.37 7.67 29.66
C LYS A 201 55.15 8.74 30.41
N ASP A 202 55.82 8.24 31.44
CA ASP A 202 56.87 8.79 32.31
C ASP A 202 56.43 9.70 33.47
#